data_AF-A0A660Z6R3-F1
#
_entry.id   AF-A0A660Z6R3-F1
#
_cell.length_a   1.000
_cell.length_b   1.000
_cell.length_c   1.000
_cell.angle_alpha   90.00
_cell.angle_beta   90.00
_cell.angle_gamma   90.00
#
_symmetry.space_group_name_H-M   'P 1'
#
loop_
_entity.id
_entity.type
_entity.pdbx_description
1 polymer ?
#
loop_
_entity_poly.entity_id
_entity_poly.type
_entity_poly.pdbx_seq_one_letter_code
_entity_poly.pdbx_strand_id
1 'polypeptide(L)'
;MIYIVDGYNVIFSAGLKAEELSSGREKLYEVAEKYKPHRVIIVFDGKLGVHGEERGPARFTKGETADDYIKRYVREARKPGQIVV
;
A
#
# COMPACT_ATOMS: atom_id res chain seq x y z
N MET A 1 -4.77 -9.08 13.03
CA MET A 1 -5.52 -8.14 12.18
C MET A 1 -4.51 -7.36 11.37
N ILE A 2 -4.58 -7.49 10.05
CA ILE A 2 -3.71 -6.88 9.04
C ILE A 2 -4.58 -5.89 8.26
N TYR A 3 -4.05 -4.71 7.98
CA TYR A 3 -4.66 -3.70 7.13
C TYR A 3 -3.90 -3.66 5.82
N ILE A 4 -4.59 -3.75 4.69
CA ILE A 4 -3.98 -3.67 3.37
C ILE A 4 -4.61 -2.48 2.66
N VAL A 5 -3.81 -1.49 2.29
CA VAL A 5 -4.33 -0.27 1.66
C VAL A 5 -3.82 -0.13 0.23
N ASP A 6 -4.69 0.30 -0.67
CA ASP A 6 -4.27 0.81 -1.98
C ASP A 6 -3.63 2.18 -1.79
N GLY A 7 -2.31 2.22 -1.95
CA GLY A 7 -1.50 3.40 -1.64
C GLY A 7 -1.84 4.60 -2.51
N TYR A 8 -2.13 4.40 -3.81
CA TYR A 8 -2.50 5.52 -4.66
C TYR A 8 -3.91 6.01 -4.34
N ASN A 9 -4.85 5.09 -4.11
CA ASN A 9 -6.20 5.48 -3.70
C ASN A 9 -6.19 6.33 -2.42
N VAL A 10 -5.40 5.94 -1.41
CA VAL A 10 -5.25 6.71 -0.17
C VAL A 10 -4.60 8.07 -0.43
N ILE A 11 -3.52 8.12 -1.24
CA ILE A 11 -2.86 9.40 -1.55
C ILE A 11 -3.82 10.39 -2.20
N PHE A 12 -4.65 9.92 -3.14
CA PHE A 12 -5.62 10.76 -3.85
C PHE A 12 -6.80 11.16 -2.96
N SER A 13 -7.38 10.22 -2.20
CA SER A 13 -8.58 10.48 -1.39
C SER A 13 -8.31 11.29 -0.13
N ALA A 14 -7.14 11.09 0.51
CA ALA A 14 -6.77 11.80 1.74
C ALA A 14 -6.06 13.14 1.48
N GLY A 15 -5.95 13.57 0.22
CA GLY A 15 -5.28 14.84 -0.12
C GLY A 15 -3.79 14.87 0.24
N LEU A 16 -3.13 13.70 0.31
CA LEU A 16 -1.71 13.62 0.68
C LEU A 16 -0.77 14.08 -0.45
N LYS A 17 -1.30 14.20 -1.67
CA LYS A 17 -0.58 14.75 -2.82
C LYS A 17 -0.48 16.27 -2.69
N ALA A 18 0.62 16.77 -2.13
CA ALA A 18 0.90 18.19 -2.08
C ALA A 18 1.36 18.73 -3.45
N GLU A 19 2.38 18.11 -4.05
CA GLU A 19 2.97 18.56 -5.33
C GLU A 19 3.43 17.36 -6.18
N GLU A 20 4.12 16.40 -5.56
CA GLU A 20 4.60 15.18 -6.21
C GLU A 20 4.03 13.90 -5.58
N LEU A 21 3.88 12.85 -6.40
CA LEU A 21 3.46 11.51 -5.95
C LEU A 21 4.48 10.85 -5.00
N SER A 22 5.76 11.24 -5.09
CA SER A 22 6.83 10.85 -4.16
C SER A 22 6.54 11.36 -2.74
N SER A 23 6.18 12.64 -2.60
CA SER A 23 5.83 13.26 -1.32
C SER A 23 4.60 12.62 -0.68
N GLY A 24 3.59 12.28 -1.48
CA GLY A 24 2.40 11.56 -0.99
C GLY A 24 2.75 10.17 -0.44
N ARG A 25 3.68 9.45 -1.09
CA ARG A 25 4.15 8.15 -0.63
C ARG A 25 4.90 8.26 0.70
N GLU A 26 5.79 9.24 0.83
CA GLU A 26 6.55 9.45 2.07
C GLU A 26 5.63 9.72 3.27
N LYS A 27 4.66 10.63 3.11
CA LYS A 27 3.67 10.90 4.17
C LYS A 27 2.87 9.67 4.54
N LEU A 28 2.49 8.84 3.55
CA LEU A 28 1.77 7.61 3.82
C LEU A 28 2.65 6.59 4.57
N TYR A 29 3.95 6.54 4.28
CA TYR A 29 4.91 5.72 5.02
C TYR A 29 5.02 6.17 6.47
N GLU A 30 5.21 7.46 6.73
CA GLU A 30 5.28 8.02 8.09
C GLU A 30 4.01 7.69 8.91
N VAL A 31 2.83 7.81 8.29
CA VAL A 31 1.56 7.46 8.94
C VAL A 31 1.52 5.97 9.27
N ALA A 32 1.86 5.09 8.33
CA ALA A 32 1.85 3.65 8.56
C ALA A 32 2.87 3.21 9.63
N GLU A 33 4.07 3.80 9.61
CA GLU A 33 5.11 3.59 10.62
C GLU A 33 4.69 4.06 12.00
N LYS A 34 3.95 5.17 12.10
CA LYS A 34 3.47 5.69 13.38
C LYS A 34 2.40 4.79 14.03
N TYR A 35 1.51 4.17 13.25
CA TYR A 35 0.29 3.57 13.79
C TYR A 35 0.30 2.05 13.96
N LYS A 36 1.17 1.29 13.28
CA LYS A 36 1.53 -0.13 13.52
C LYS A 36 2.18 -0.73 12.24
N PRO A 37 3.47 -0.52 12.00
CA PRO A 37 4.12 -0.88 10.73
C PRO A 37 4.02 -2.38 10.41
N HIS A 38 4.04 -3.26 11.41
CA HIS A 38 3.95 -4.71 11.22
C HIS A 38 2.54 -5.24 10.91
N ARG A 39 1.53 -4.37 10.91
CA ARG A 39 0.13 -4.73 10.65
C ARG A 39 -0.47 -3.97 9.48
N VAL A 40 0.28 -3.11 8.83
CA VAL A 40 -0.16 -2.35 7.65
C VAL A 40 0.67 -2.83 6.46
N ILE A 41 0.01 -3.08 5.34
CA ILE A 41 0.63 -3.36 4.05
C ILE A 41 0.10 -2.31 3.09
N ILE A 42 0.99 -1.49 2.54
CA ILE A 42 0.62 -0.49 1.53
C ILE A 42 0.96 -1.06 0.16
N VAL A 43 -0.01 -1.17 -0.73
CA VAL A 43 0.17 -1.73 -2.06
C VAL A 43 0.14 -0.60 -3.09
N PHE A 44 1.20 -0.49 -3.90
CA PHE A 44 1.25 0.43 -5.04
C PHE A 44 1.28 -0.37 -6.34
N ASP A 45 0.47 0.05 -7.31
CA ASP A 45 0.54 -0.55 -8.64
C ASP A 45 1.86 -0.14 -9.35
N GLY A 46 2.61 -1.13 -9.83
CA GLY A 46 3.83 -0.88 -10.57
C GLY A 46 3.56 -0.48 -12.01
N LYS A 47 3.20 0.78 -12.28
CA LYS A 47 3.32 1.34 -13.64
C LYS A 47 4.73 1.91 -13.89
N LEU A 48 5.19 1.76 -15.14
CA LEU A 48 6.52 2.12 -15.66
C LEU A 48 6.99 3.51 -15.18
N GLY A 49 8.12 3.54 -14.48
CA GLY A 49 8.85 4.77 -14.14
C GLY A 49 9.01 5.06 -12.64
N VAL A 50 8.38 4.26 -11.78
CA VAL A 50 8.45 4.48 -10.32
C VAL A 50 8.82 3.19 -9.61
N HIS A 51 10.11 2.86 -9.60
CA HIS A 51 10.66 1.87 -8.69
C HIS A 51 10.82 2.51 -7.32
N GLY A 52 9.78 2.48 -6.49
CA GLY A 52 9.97 2.74 -5.07
C GLY A 52 10.74 1.58 -4.45
N GLU A 53 11.72 1.87 -3.62
CA GLU A 53 12.32 0.83 -2.77
C GLU A 53 11.24 0.24 -1.85
N GLU A 54 11.33 -1.07 -1.58
CA GLU A 54 10.48 -1.70 -0.57
C GLU A 54 10.84 -1.13 0.81
N ARG A 55 10.14 -0.07 1.22
CA ARG A 55 10.31 0.56 2.52
C ARG A 55 9.23 0.08 3.48
N GLY A 56 9.64 -0.68 4.50
CA GLY A 56 8.79 -1.12 5.61
C GLY A 56 7.49 -1.81 5.14
N PRO A 57 6.30 -1.21 5.38
CA PRO A 57 5.01 -1.79 5.02
C PRO A 57 4.69 -1.75 3.52
N ALA A 58 5.49 -1.07 2.70
CA ALA A 58 5.20 -0.85 1.28
C ALA A 58 5.51 -2.08 0.41
N ARG A 59 4.64 -2.38 -0.54
CA ARG A 59 4.78 -3.41 -1.58
C ARG A 59 4.42 -2.82 -2.93
N PHE A 60 5.32 -2.96 -3.90
CA PHE A 60 5.08 -2.56 -5.28
C PHE A 60 4.74 -3.80 -6.10
N THR A 61 3.61 -3.78 -6.79
CA THR A 61 3.23 -4.88 -7.67
C THR A 61 4.08 -4.88 -8.95
N LYS A 62 4.20 -6.03 -9.60
CA LYS A 62 4.91 -6.17 -10.89
C LYS A 62 4.01 -6.91 -11.88
N GLY A 63 3.52 -6.21 -12.89
CA GLY A 63 2.65 -6.81 -13.92
C GLY A 63 1.23 -7.16 -13.46
N GLU A 64 0.81 -6.71 -12.27
CA GLU A 64 -0.56 -6.83 -11.75
C GLU A 64 -1.01 -5.50 -11.12
N THR A 65 -2.31 -5.25 -11.05
CA THR A 65 -2.85 -4.06 -10.36
C THR A 65 -2.77 -4.21 -8.84
N ALA A 66 -2.84 -3.11 -8.10
CA ALA A 66 -2.93 -3.17 -6.63
C ALA A 66 -4.17 -3.98 -6.18
N ASP A 67 -5.31 -3.78 -6.83
CA ASP A 67 -6.55 -4.50 -6.54
C ASP A 67 -6.41 -6.02 -6.76
N ASP A 68 -5.82 -6.45 -7.88
CA ASP A 68 -5.57 -7.87 -8.16
C ASP A 68 -4.64 -8.50 -7.13
N TYR A 69 -3.57 -7.78 -6.76
CA TYR A 69 -2.65 -8.21 -5.71
C TYR A 69 -3.37 -8.39 -4.38
N ILE A 70 -4.20 -7.42 -3.98
CA ILE A 70 -4.94 -7.47 -2.71
C ILE A 70 -5.90 -8.66 -2.70
N LYS A 71 -6.67 -8.87 -3.78
CA LYS A 71 -7.57 -10.02 -3.91
C LYS A 71 -6.83 -11.34 -3.80
N ARG A 72 -5.68 -11.46 -4.49
CA ARG A 72 -4.82 -12.64 -4.43
C ARG A 72 -4.30 -12.87 -3.01
N TYR A 73 -3.79 -11.83 -2.35
CA TYR A 73 -3.30 -11.89 -0.98
C TYR A 73 -4.38 -12.36 0.01
N VAL A 74 -5.59 -11.79 -0.07
CA VAL A 74 -6.72 -12.16 0.80
C VAL A 74 -7.10 -13.63 0.57
N ARG A 75 -7.16 -14.08 -0.69
CA ARG A 75 -7.50 -15.46 -1.05
C ARG A 75 -6.47 -16.49 -0.56
N GLU A 76 -5.18 -16.14 -0.56
CA GLU A 76 -4.08 -17.02 -0.16
C GLU A 76 -3.81 -17.00 1.35
N ALA A 77 -4.41 -16.05 2.08
CA ALA A 77 -4.19 -15.91 3.52
C ALA A 77 -4.80 -17.06 4.33
N ARG A 78 -4.04 -17.57 5.31
CA ARG A 78 -4.52 -18.61 6.25
C ARG A 78 -5.73 -18.17 7.09
N LYS A 79 -5.89 -16.87 7.34
CA LYS A 79 -6.95 -16.28 8.19
C LYS A 79 -7.52 -15.02 7.52
N PRO A 80 -8.32 -15.15 6.45
CA PRO A 80 -8.83 -14.00 5.69
C PRO A 80 -9.70 -13.06 6.54
N GLY A 81 -10.44 -13.59 7.52
CA GLY A 81 -11.23 -12.77 8.46
C GLY A 81 -10.40 -11.90 9.42
N GLN A 82 -9.07 -11.95 9.35
CA GLN A 82 -8.18 -11.03 10.05
C GLN A 82 -7.61 -9.94 9.14
N ILE A 83 -8.04 -9.85 7.88
CA ILE A 83 -7.60 -8.85 6.92
C ILE A 83 -8.69 -7.80 6.77
N VAL A 84 -8.29 -6.54 6.83
CA VAL A 84 -9.10 -5.37 6.48
C VAL A 84 -8.44 -4.75 5.26
N VAL A 85 -9.22 -4.44 4.24
CA VAL A 85 -8.80 -3.70 3.05
C VAL A 85 -9.36 -2.29 3.14
#